data_AF-A0A385YRS9-F1
#
_entry.id   AF-A0A385YRS9-F1
#
_cell.length_a   1.000
_cell.length_b   1.000
_cell.length_c   1.000
_cell.angle_alpha   90.00
_cell.angle_beta   90.00
_cell.angle_gamma   90.00
#
_symmetry.space_group_name_H-M   'P 1'
#
loop_
_entity.id
_entity.type
_entity.pdbx_description
1 polymer ?
#
loop_
_entity_poly.entity_id
_entity_poly.type
_entity_poly.pdbx_seq_one_letter_code
_entity_poly.pdbx_strand_id
1 'polypeptide(L)' 'MNLFENVDFPTEQIIGPLVVLIITMVIAASVYKILLGKILPPKVFDFFFGPVCLFGFYLWAIPMQMGFYDVFKNYFN' A
#
# COMPACT_ATOMS: atom_id res chain seq x y z
N MET A 1 -12.42 20.40 -25.62
CA MET A 1 -13.24 19.53 -24.75
C MET A 1 -12.27 18.88 -23.77
N ASN A 2 -12.21 19.37 -22.54
CA ASN A 2 -11.32 18.79 -21.54
C ASN A 2 -11.98 17.49 -21.06
N LEU A 3 -11.28 16.37 -21.21
CA LEU A 3 -11.80 15.03 -20.86
C LEU A 3 -12.16 14.89 -19.37
N PHE A 4 -11.76 15.86 -18.55
CA PHE A 4 -11.81 15.81 -17.08
C PHE A 4 -12.65 16.94 -16.46
N GLU A 5 -13.35 17.74 -17.28
CA GLU A 5 -14.08 18.95 -16.82
C GLU A 5 -15.30 18.65 -15.91
N ASN A 6 -15.78 17.40 -15.89
CA ASN A 6 -16.91 16.96 -15.07
C ASN A 6 -16.60 15.68 -14.28
N VAL A 7 -15.32 15.37 -14.06
CA VAL A 7 -14.93 14.27 -13.19
C VAL A 7 -14.64 14.87 -11.83
N ASP A 8 -15.62 14.82 -10.94
CA ASP A 8 -15.40 15.05 -9.52
C ASP A 8 -14.47 13.93 -9.03
N PHE A 9 -13.17 14.20 -8.94
CA PHE A 9 -12.23 13.29 -8.31
C PHE A 9 -12.47 13.38 -6.80
N PRO A 10 -12.96 12.31 -6.15
CA PRO A 10 -13.14 12.34 -4.71
C PRO A 10 -11.77 12.15 -4.05
N THR A 11 -10.98 13.22 -4.02
CA THR A 11 -9.59 13.23 -3.57
C THR A 11 -9.45 12.64 -2.16
N GLU A 12 -10.42 12.93 -1.29
CA GLU A 12 -10.48 12.44 0.09
C GLU A 12 -10.64 10.92 0.19
N GLN A 13 -11.32 10.30 -0.78
CA GLN A 13 -11.51 8.86 -0.83
C GLN A 13 -10.27 8.11 -1.33
N ILE A 14 -9.33 8.82 -1.97
CA ILE A 14 -8.10 8.24 -2.53
C ILE A 14 -6.94 8.41 -1.55
N ILE A 15 -6.88 9.54 -0.83
CA ILE A 15 -5.79 9.86 0.11
C ILE A 15 -5.70 8.84 1.25
N GLY A 16 -6.81 8.51 1.91
CA GLY A 16 -6.82 7.55 3.04
C GLY A 16 -6.22 6.19 2.66
N PRO A 17 -6.77 5.51 1.63
CA PRO A 17 -6.21 4.28 1.10
C PRO A 17 -4.73 4.34 0.72
N LEU A 18 -4.30 5.43 0.06
CA LEU A 18 -2.89 5.63 -0.31
C LEU A 18 -1.97 5.71 0.91
N VAL A 19 -2.40 6.37 1.99
CA VAL A 19 -1.63 6.44 3.24
C VAL A 19 -1.47 5.04 3.84
N VAL A 20 -2.54 4.25 3.89
CA VAL A 20 -2.45 2.85 4.38
C VAL A 20 -1.55 2.01 3.49
N LEU A 21 -1.56 2.23 2.17
CA LEU A 21 -0.69 1.52 1.25
C LEU A 21 0.77 1.77 1.60
N ILE A 22 1.15 3.05 1.75
CA ILE A 22 2.51 3.45 2.11
C ILE A 22 2.90 2.82 3.46
N ILE A 23 2.03 2.89 4.46
CA ILE A 23 2.29 2.30 5.78
C ILE A 23 2.49 0.79 5.66
N THR A 24 1.63 0.09 4.92
CA THR A 24 1.69 -1.37 4.73
C THR A 24 2.98 -1.78 4.02
N MET A 25 3.37 -1.05 2.96
CA MET A 25 4.65 -1.22 2.27
C MET A 25 5.83 -1.10 3.21
N VAL A 26 5.87 -0.02 4.00
CA VAL A 26 6.97 0.27 4.93
C VAL A 26 7.05 -0.80 6.02
N ILE A 27 5.92 -1.24 6.56
CA ILE A 27 5.88 -2.31 7.57
C ILE A 27 6.40 -3.62 6.96
N ALA A 28 5.90 -4.03 5.80
CA ALA A 28 6.32 -5.28 5.14
C ALA A 28 7.83 -5.27 4.83
N ALA A 29 8.34 -4.19 4.25
CA ALA A 29 9.75 -4.01 3.96
C ALA A 29 10.62 -3.99 5.23
N SER A 30 10.16 -3.32 6.29
CA SER A 30 10.86 -3.25 7.58
C SER A 30 10.94 -4.61 8.25
N VAL A 31 9.83 -5.36 8.29
CA VAL A 31 9.79 -6.72 8.85
C VAL A 31 10.74 -7.63 8.09
N TYR A 32 10.72 -7.58 6.76
CA TYR A 32 11.64 -8.36 5.93
C TYR A 32 13.11 -8.01 6.20
N LYS A 33 13.44 -6.71 6.29
CA LYS A 33 14.79 -6.26 6.62
C LYS A 33 15.25 -6.72 8.00
N ILE A 34 14.37 -6.66 9.01
CA ILE A 34 14.69 -7.08 10.38
C ILE A 34 14.93 -8.59 10.44
N LEU A 35 14.06 -9.38 9.80
CA LEU A 35 14.14 -10.84 9.84
C LEU A 35 15.30 -11.39 9.00
N LEU A 36 15.48 -10.86 7.79
CA LEU A 36 16.33 -11.49 6.78
C LEU A 36 17.56 -10.66 6.40
N GLY A 37 17.61 -9.37 6.75
CA GLY A 37 18.72 -8.48 6.37
C GLY A 37 20.08 -8.81 6.99
N LYS A 38 20.10 -9.59 8.09
CA LYS A 38 21.35 -10.11 8.69
C LYS A 38 21.69 -11.55 8.26
N ILE A 39 20.74 -12.25 7.63
CA ILE A 39 20.87 -13.68 7.31
C ILE A 39 21.21 -13.84 5.83
N LEU A 40 20.59 -13.06 4.95
CA LEU A 40 20.73 -13.21 3.51
C LEU A 40 21.92 -12.40 2.96
N PRO A 41 22.67 -12.95 1.99
CA PRO A 41 23.61 -12.17 1.20
C PRO A 41 22.91 -11.01 0.48
N PRO A 42 23.56 -9.85 0.29
CA PRO A 42 22.91 -8.64 -0.24
C PRO A 42 22.16 -8.86 -1.55
N LYS A 43 22.75 -9.61 -2.49
CA LYS A 43 22.13 -9.91 -3.80
C LYS A 43 20.85 -10.73 -3.68
N VAL A 44 20.79 -11.65 -2.73
CA VAL A 44 19.62 -12.50 -2.50
C VAL A 44 18.54 -11.71 -1.77
N PHE A 45 18.95 -10.86 -0.83
CA PHE A 45 18.06 -9.94 -0.13
C PHE A 45 17.36 -8.99 -1.11
N ASP A 46 18.11 -8.33 -2.00
CA ASP A 46 17.56 -7.39 -2.98
C ASP A 46 16.64 -8.07 -4.00
N PHE A 47 16.94 -9.32 -4.37
CA PHE A 47 16.09 -10.11 -5.28
C PHE A 47 14.71 -10.39 -4.67
N PHE A 48 14.63 -10.75 -3.39
CA PHE A 48 13.36 -11.04 -2.71
C PHE A 48 12.68 -9.78 -2.15
N PHE A 49 13.39 -8.66 -2.05
CA PHE A 49 12.81 -7.39 -1.60
C PHE A 49 11.64 -6.94 -2.49
N GLY A 50 11.79 -7.04 -3.81
CA GLY A 50 10.73 -6.72 -4.77
C GLY A 50 9.44 -7.54 -4.55
N PRO A 51 9.51 -8.89 -4.56
CA PRO A 51 8.38 -9.75 -4.22
C PRO A 51 7.73 -9.46 -2.86
N VAL A 52 8.51 -9.11 -1.84
CA VAL A 52 7.99 -8.74 -0.51
C VAL A 52 7.19 -7.44 -0.58
N CYS A 53 7.66 -6.44 -1.32
CA CYS A 53 6.89 -5.22 -1.55
C CYS A 53 5.59 -5.51 -2.33
N LEU A 54 5.62 -6.40 -3.33
CA LEU A 54 4.39 -6.83 -4.01
C LEU A 54 3.44 -7.57 -3.06
N PHE A 55 3.97 -8.36 -2.13
CA PHE A 55 3.17 -9.04 -1.11
C PHE A 55 2.52 -8.06 -0.15
N GLY A 56 3.23 -7.02 0.29
CA GLY A 56 2.61 -5.94 1.07
C GLY A 56 1.49 -5.23 0.30
N PHE A 57 1.60 -5.13 -1.03
CA PHE A 57 0.59 -4.46 -1.87
C PHE A 57 -0.66 -5.34 -1.94
N TYR A 58 -0.47 -6.64 -2.10
CA TYR A 58 -1.54 -7.62 -2.00
C TYR A 58 -2.23 -7.58 -0.63
N LEU A 59 -1.47 -7.52 0.47
CA LEU A 59 -2.02 -7.38 1.83
C LEU A 59 -2.85 -6.10 2.01
N TRP A 60 -2.42 -4.99 1.40
CA TRP A 60 -3.20 -3.75 1.38
C TRP A 60 -4.48 -3.86 0.51
N ALA A 61 -4.42 -4.60 -0.59
CA ALA A 61 -5.55 -4.74 -1.51
C ALA A 61 -6.73 -5.50 -0.88
N ILE A 62 -6.48 -6.44 0.04
CA ILE A 62 -7.51 -7.22 0.75
C ILE A 62 -8.52 -6.32 1.49
N PRO A 63 -8.11 -5.48 2.46
CA PRO A 63 -9.04 -4.62 3.17
C PRO A 63 -9.73 -3.62 2.22
N MET A 64 -9.03 -3.13 1.20
CA MET A 64 -9.62 -2.25 0.18
C MET A 64 -10.79 -2.92 -0.56
N GLN A 65 -10.65 -4.20 -0.91
CA GLN A 65 -11.74 -4.97 -1.52
C GLN A 65 -12.88 -5.30 -0.55
N MET A 66 -12.61 -5.37 0.75
CA MET A 66 -13.60 -5.65 1.81
C MET A 66 -14.40 -4.42 2.26
N GLY A 67 -14.27 -3.27 1.59
CA GLY A 67 -15.04 -2.07 1.94
C GLY A 67 -14.36 -1.15 2.94
N PHE A 68 -13.03 -1.23 3.14
CA PHE A 68 -12.29 -0.20 3.90
C PHE A 68 -12.48 1.22 3.33
N TYR A 69 -12.83 1.33 2.05
CA TYR A 69 -13.29 2.59 1.45
C TYR A 69 -14.43 3.22 2.27
N ASP A 70 -15.43 2.46 2.68
CA ASP A 70 -16.55 2.96 3.48
C ASP A 70 -16.12 3.31 4.91
N VAL A 71 -15.12 2.58 5.45
CA VAL A 71 -14.50 2.90 6.75
C VAL A 71 -13.80 4.27 6.70
N PHE A 72 -13.06 4.56 5.63
CA PHE A 72 -12.42 5.86 5.42
C PHE A 72 -13.43 6.98 5.16
N LYS A 73 -14.47 6.70 4.36
CA LYS A 73 -15.55 7.65 4.10
C LYS A 73 -16.26 8.12 5.38
N ASN A 74 -16.41 7.24 6.37
CA ASN A 74 -17.04 7.56 7.66
C ASN A 74 -16.08 8.21 8.69
N TYR A 75 -14.76 8.06 8.53
CA TYR A 75 -13.76 8.64 9.43
C TYR A 75 -13.30 10.05 9.02
N PHE A 76 -13.46 10.39 7.74
CA PHE A 76 -13.01 11.67 7.16
C PHE A 76 -14.17 12.64 6.81
N ASN A 77 -15.43 12.26 7.07
CA ASN A 77 -16.58 13.19 7.17
C ASN A 77 -16.83 13.56 8.64
#